data_AF-A0A1G6H6H2-F1
#
_entry.id   AF-A0A1G6H6H2-F1
#
_cell.length_a   1.000
_cell.length_b   1.000
_cell.length_c   1.000
_cell.angle_alpha   90.00
_cell.angle_beta   90.00
_cell.angle_gamma   90.00
#
_symmetry.space_group_name_H-M   'P 1'
#
loop_
_entity.id
_entity.type
_entity.pdbx_description
1 polymer ?
#
loop_
_entity_poly.entity_id
_entity_poly.type
_entity_poly.pdbx_seq_one_letter_code
_entity_poly.pdbx_strand_id
1 'polypeptide(L)' 'MSLPAQDLDQYEALFKTYNMKVVRSVQHKTEHRMSGRWILIGSAENHKKLTAYLLNDSNIQELSF' A
#
# COMPACT_ATOMS: atom_id res chain seq x y z
N MET A 1 -10.05 22.38 0.48
CA MET A 1 -8.61 22.09 0.30
C MET A 1 -8.46 20.59 0.23
N SER A 2 -8.04 20.04 -0.90
CA SER A 2 -7.77 18.60 -1.02
C SER A 2 -6.37 18.34 -0.47
N LEU A 3 -6.26 17.58 0.64
CA LEU A 3 -4.97 17.12 1.17
C LEU A 3 -4.21 16.36 0.07
N PRO A 4 -2.88 16.49 -0.07
CA PRO A 4 -2.13 15.94 -1.19
C PRO A 4 -2.16 14.39 -1.22
N ALA A 5 -1.92 13.81 -2.39
CA ALA A 5 -1.91 12.36 -2.64
C ALA A 5 -0.68 11.61 -2.09
N GLN A 6 0.11 12.27 -1.22
CA GLN A 6 1.47 11.84 -0.84
C GLN A 6 1.54 10.48 -0.12
N ASP A 7 0.48 10.09 0.60
CA ASP A 7 0.51 8.88 1.43
C ASP A 7 0.39 7.58 0.62
N LEU A 8 -0.34 7.57 -0.51
CA LEU A 8 -0.44 6.36 -1.35
C LEU A 8 0.78 6.19 -2.26
N ASP A 9 1.40 7.31 -2.67
CA ASP A 9 2.69 7.29 -3.36
C ASP A 9 3.79 6.67 -2.48
N GLN A 10 3.70 6.86 -1.15
CA GLN A 10 4.61 6.23 -0.20
C GLN A 10 4.47 4.69 -0.21
N TYR A 11 3.25 4.15 -0.24
CA TYR A 11 3.05 2.70 -0.29
C TYR A 11 3.49 2.11 -1.64
N GLU A 12 3.30 2.81 -2.75
CA GLU A 12 3.84 2.36 -4.03
C GLU A 12 5.38 2.38 -4.08
N ALA A 13 6.01 3.36 -3.43
CA ALA A 13 7.46 3.36 -3.23
C ALA A 13 7.92 2.19 -2.35
N LEU A 14 7.19 1.90 -1.26
CA LEU A 14 7.44 0.74 -0.39
C LEU A 14 7.38 -0.57 -1.17
N PHE A 15 6.40 -0.77 -2.04
CA PHE A 15 6.31 -1.98 -2.84
C PHE A 15 7.56 -2.20 -3.71
N LYS A 16 8.14 -1.12 -4.26
CA LYS A 16 9.38 -1.19 -5.02
C LYS A 16 10.58 -1.61 -4.15
N THR A 17 10.66 -1.16 -2.89
CA THR A 17 11.76 -1.58 -1.99
C THR A 17 11.70 -3.06 -1.65
N TYR A 18 10.51 -3.66 -1.64
CA TYR A 18 10.31 -5.11 -1.51
C TYR A 18 10.38 -5.87 -2.85
N ASN A 19 10.78 -5.21 -3.93
CA ASN A 19 10.84 -5.79 -5.28
C ASN A 19 9.48 -6.40 -5.71
N MET A 20 8.40 -5.71 -5.39
CA MET A 20 7.03 -6.06 -5.79
C MET A 20 6.63 -5.24 -7.02
N LYS A 21 6.12 -5.92 -8.04
CA LYS A 21 5.54 -5.28 -9.23
C LYS A 21 4.08 -4.95 -8.99
N VAL A 22 3.72 -3.68 -9.12
CA VAL A 22 2.32 -3.24 -9.14
C VAL A 22 1.72 -3.53 -10.51
N VAL A 23 0.72 -4.39 -10.58
CA VAL A 23 -0.02 -4.71 -11.81
C VAL A 23 -1.21 -3.79 -11.99
N ARG A 24 -1.87 -3.45 -10.87
CA ARG A 24 -3.01 -2.56 -10.83
C ARG A 24 -3.02 -1.81 -9.51
N SER A 25 -3.34 -0.53 -9.55
CA SER A 25 -3.64 0.29 -8.40
C SER A 25 -5.00 0.96 -8.57
N VAL A 26 -5.77 1.02 -7.50
CA VAL A 26 -6.98 1.82 -7.39
C VAL A 26 -6.92 2.55 -6.07
N GLN A 27 -7.09 3.86 -6.12
CA GLN A 27 -6.98 4.74 -4.97
C GLN A 27 -8.30 5.49 -4.80
N HIS A 28 -8.81 5.52 -3.57
CA HIS A 28 -10.01 6.27 -3.23
C HIS A 28 -9.71 7.16 -2.03
N LYS A 29 -10.08 8.44 -2.15
CA LYS A 29 -9.94 9.43 -1.09
C LYS A 29 -11.29 10.09 -0.86
N THR A 30 -11.76 10.07 0.38
CA THR A 30 -12.88 10.86 0.87
C THR A 30 -12.38 11.91 1.84
N GLU A 31 -13.26 12.77 2.35
CA GLU A 31 -12.88 13.78 3.37
C GLU A 31 -12.36 13.15 4.66
N HIS A 32 -12.75 11.91 4.96
CA HIS A 32 -12.45 11.25 6.24
C HIS A 32 -11.52 10.05 6.13
N ARG A 33 -11.37 9.47 4.94
CA ARG A 33 -10.62 8.22 4.77
C ARG A 33 -9.91 8.16 3.43
N MET A 34 -8.74 7.55 3.44
CA MET A 34 -8.02 7.14 2.25
C MET A 34 -7.95 5.62 2.21
N SER A 35 -8.17 5.02 1.04
CA SER A 35 -7.98 3.60 0.81
C SER A 35 -7.24 3.37 -0.50
N GLY A 36 -6.34 2.38 -0.48
CA GLY A 36 -5.64 1.90 -1.65
C GLY A 36 -5.88 0.41 -1.83
N ARG A 37 -6.05 -0.02 -3.08
CA ARG A 37 -6.09 -1.42 -3.48
C ARG A 37 -5.04 -1.64 -4.55
N TRP A 38 -4.14 -2.58 -4.30
CA TRP A 38 -3.09 -2.95 -5.25
C TRP A 38 -3.11 -4.44 -5.54
N ILE A 39 -2.85 -4.78 -6.80
CA ILE A 39 -2.53 -6.15 -7.22
C ILE A 39 -1.02 -6.21 -7.41
N LEU A 40 -0.35 -7.01 -6.57
CA LEU A 40 1.10 -7.11 -6.52
C LEU A 40 1.55 -8.47 -7.05
N ILE A 41 2.65 -8.49 -7.81
CA ILE A 41 3.37 -9.70 -8.20
C ILE A 41 4.78 -9.63 -7.60
N GLY A 42 5.19 -10.68 -6.90
CA GLY A 42 6.53 -10.84 -6.35
C GLY A 42 6.77 -12.24 -5.83
N SER A 43 7.94 -12.48 -5.24
CA SER A 43 8.23 -13.77 -4.60
C SER A 43 7.41 -13.96 -3.32
N ALA A 44 7.18 -15.21 -2.92
CA ALA A 44 6.52 -15.52 -1.65
C ALA A 44 7.28 -14.92 -0.44
N GLU A 45 8.61 -14.89 -0.50
CA GLU A 45 9.44 -14.29 0.54
C GLU A 45 9.20 -12.77 0.66
N ASN A 46 9.12 -12.08 -0.47
CA ASN A 46 8.87 -10.64 -0.49
C ASN A 46 7.45 -10.30 -0.02
N HIS A 47 6.46 -11.11 -0.42
CA HIS A 47 5.11 -11.00 0.15
C HIS A 47 5.13 -11.16 1.67
N LYS A 48 5.84 -12.16 2.20
CA LYS A 48 5.94 -12.37 3.65
C LYS A 48 6.56 -11.16 4.37
N LYS A 49 7.64 -10.59 3.83
CA LYS A 49 8.30 -9.41 4.40
C LYS A 49 7.41 -8.16 4.33
N LEU A 50 6.76 -7.93 3.18
CA LEU A 50 5.85 -6.80 3.00
C LEU A 50 4.63 -6.90 3.92
N THR A 51 3.97 -8.07 3.99
CA THR A 51 2.83 -8.30 4.89
C THR A 51 3.22 -8.08 6.34
N ALA A 52 4.40 -8.54 6.77
CA ALA A 52 4.89 -8.29 8.12
C ALA A 52 5.08 -6.79 8.40
N TYR A 53 5.58 -6.02 7.44
CA TYR A 53 5.68 -4.57 7.57
C TYR A 53 4.30 -3.91 7.70
N LEU A 54 3.38 -4.20 6.77
CA LEU A 54 2.06 -3.57 6.72
C LEU A 54 1.20 -3.88 7.96
N LEU A 55 1.31 -5.08 8.53
CA LEU A 55 0.61 -5.45 9.77
C LEU A 55 1.07 -4.64 10.99
N ASN A 56 2.27 -4.03 10.94
CA ASN A 56 2.84 -3.25 12.03
C ASN A 56 2.81 -1.73 11.77
N ASP A 57 2.25 -1.28 10.64
CA ASP A 57 2.17 0.15 10.30
C ASP A 57 0.98 0.80 11.02
N SER A 58 1.27 1.67 11.99
CA SER A 58 0.26 2.38 12.78
C SER A 58 -0.61 3.34 11.97
N ASN A 59 -0.23 3.68 10.74
CA ASN A 59 -1.03 4.54 9.87
C ASN A 59 -2.15 3.77 9.17
N ILE A 60 -2.06 2.43 9.13
CA ILE A 60 -3.07 1.57 8.50
C ILE A 60 -4.16 1.24 9.52
N GLN A 61 -5.37 1.73 9.24
CA GLN A 61 -6.54 1.43 10.08
C GLN A 61 -7.15 0.06 9.77
N GLU A 62 -7.04 -0.41 8.53
CA GLU A 62 -7.60 -1.68 8.07
C GLU A 62 -6.74 -2.24 6.93
N LEU A 63 -6.45 -3.54 6.99
CA LEU A 63 -5.66 -4.25 5.98
C LEU A 63 -6.39 -5.55 5.57
N SER A 64 -6.49 -5.78 4.27
CA SER A 64 -7.12 -6.97 3.68
C SER A 64 -6.30 -7.48 2.48
N PHE A 65 -6.26 -8.80 2.28
CA PHE A 65 -5.55 -9.47 1.17
C PHE A 65 -6.53 -10.17 0.23
#